data_AF-A0A9D9V151-F1
#
_entry.id   AF-A0A9D9V151-F1
#
_cell.length_a   1.000
_cell.length_b   1.000
_cell.length_c   1.000
_cell.angle_alpha   90.00
_cell.angle_beta   90.00
_cell.angle_gamma   90.00
#
_symmetry.space_group_name_H-M   'P 1'
#
loop_
_entity.id
_entity.type
_entity.pdbx_description
1 polymer ?
#
loop_
_entity_poly.entity_id
_entity_poly.type
_entity_poly.pdbx_seq_one_letter_code
_entity_poly.pdbx_strand_id
1 'polypeptide(L)' 'MFRMTPEEVRQALRVRVTEFGKKEAYLLYPEEFSAGKNAGLFEVQGTEDRGDGTVITQVIFEGNTFLLVEES' A
#
# COMPACT_ATOMS: atom_id res chain seq x y z
N MET A 1 -8.18 17.55 5.59
CA MET A 1 -7.59 16.22 5.32
C MET A 1 -8.49 15.19 5.96
N PHE A 2 -9.26 14.45 5.16
CA PHE A 2 -10.05 13.33 5.68
C PHE A 2 -9.09 12.17 5.90
N ARG A 3 -8.78 11.85 7.16
CA ARG A 3 -7.98 10.66 7.48
C ARG A 3 -8.87 9.44 7.26
N MET A 4 -8.54 8.57 6.30
CA MET A 4 -9.17 7.25 6.22
C MET A 4 -8.91 6.50 7.53
N THR A 5 -9.93 5.86 8.06
CA THR A 5 -9.79 4.95 9.18
C THR A 5 -9.10 3.66 8.72
N PRO A 6 -8.42 2.93 9.64
CA PRO A 6 -7.79 1.66 9.29
C PRO A 6 -8.75 0.64 8.67
N GLU A 7 -10.02 0.63 9.09
CA GLU A 7 -11.02 -0.28 8.54
C GLU A 7 -11.44 0.10 7.11
N GLU A 8 -11.57 1.40 6.81
CA GLU A 8 -11.82 1.86 5.45
C GLU A 8 -10.67 1.51 4.50
N VAL A 9 -9.41 1.64 4.96
CA VAL A 9 -8.24 1.19 4.19
C VAL A 9 -8.34 -0.31 3.92
N ARG A 10 -8.57 -1.12 4.96
CA ARG A 10 -8.72 -2.58 4.81
C ARG A 10 -9.76 -2.95 3.76
N GLN A 11 -10.95 -2.32 3.82
CA GLN A 11 -12.00 -2.59 2.84
C GLN A 11 -11.62 -2.16 1.43
N ALA A 12 -11.04 -0.97 1.26
CA ALA A 12 -10.60 -0.47 -0.04
C ALA A 12 -9.56 -1.40 -0.70
N LEU A 13 -8.58 -1.89 0.08
CA LEU A 13 -7.56 -2.83 -0.43
C LEU A 13 -8.15 -4.19 -0.83
N ARG A 14 -9.10 -4.72 -0.03
CA ARG A 14 -9.79 -5.98 -0.36
C ARG A 14 -10.66 -5.85 -1.62
N VAL A 15 -11.37 -4.74 -1.77
CA VAL A 15 -12.15 -4.44 -2.98
C VAL A 15 -11.22 -4.41 -4.19
N ARG A 16 -10.07 -3.73 -4.10
CA ARG A 16 -9.05 -3.68 -5.17
C ARG A 16 -8.60 -5.07 -5.61
N VAL A 17 -8.24 -5.95 -4.68
CA VAL A 17 -7.85 -7.33 -4.99
C VAL A 17 -8.98 -8.11 -5.66
N THR A 18 -10.22 -7.90 -5.19
CA THR A 18 -11.41 -8.58 -5.71
C THR A 18 -11.75 -8.12 -7.13
N GLU A 19 -11.73 -6.81 -7.39
CA GLU A 19 -12.11 -6.21 -8.68
C GLU A 19 -11.07 -6.48 -9.77
N PHE A 20 -9.79 -6.37 -9.44
CA PHE A 20 -8.72 -6.58 -10.43
C PHE A 20 -8.30 -8.05 -10.55
N GLY A 21 -8.80 -8.93 -9.68
CA GLY A 21 -8.38 -10.33 -9.59
C GLY A 21 -6.91 -10.46 -9.17
N LYS A 22 -6.35 -11.67 -9.25
CA LYS A 22 -4.96 -11.94 -8.82
C LYS A 22 -3.95 -11.25 -9.73
N LYS A 23 -3.19 -10.30 -9.17
CA LYS A 23 -2.06 -9.60 -9.81
C LYS A 23 -0.76 -9.93 -9.09
N GLU A 24 0.36 -9.62 -9.73
CA GLU A 24 1.69 -9.72 -9.10
C GLU A 24 1.85 -8.69 -7.98
N ALA A 25 1.31 -7.48 -8.19
CA ALA A 25 1.22 -6.43 -7.19
C ALA A 25 0.06 -5.46 -7.50
N TYR A 26 -0.35 -4.71 -6.48
CA TYR A 26 -1.32 -3.61 -6.56
C TYR A 26 -0.68 -2.30 -6.15
N LEU A 27 -1.21 -1.17 -6.64
CA LEU A 27 -0.77 0.15 -6.17
C LEU A 27 -1.41 0.48 -4.83
N LEU A 28 -0.66 1.18 -3.98
CA LEU A 28 -1.05 1.69 -2.68
C LEU A 28 -0.84 3.20 -2.67
N TYR A 29 -1.84 3.95 -2.22
CA TYR A 29 -1.71 5.40 -2.09
C TYR A 29 -1.01 5.79 -0.78
N PRO A 30 -0.31 6.96 -0.73
CA PRO A 30 0.40 7.39 0.47
C PRO A 30 -0.49 7.49 1.72
N GLU A 31 -1.74 7.96 1.57
CA GLU A 31 -2.69 8.07 2.68
C GLU A 31 -3.10 6.68 3.23
N GLU A 32 -3.29 5.70 2.35
CA GLU A 32 -3.59 4.31 2.70
C GLU A 32 -2.41 3.67 3.43
N PHE A 33 -1.19 3.91 2.92
CA PHE A 33 0.04 3.43 3.56
C PHE A 33 0.20 4.01 4.96
N SER A 34 0.05 5.32 5.13
CA SER A 34 0.19 5.99 6.43
C SER A 34 -0.83 5.46 7.44
N ALA A 35 -2.11 5.40 7.07
CA ALA A 35 -3.16 4.89 7.94
C ALA A 35 -2.97 3.40 8.30
N GLY A 36 -2.66 2.55 7.32
CA GLY A 36 -2.46 1.13 7.56
C GLY A 36 -1.16 0.80 8.29
N LYS A 37 -0.07 1.54 8.06
CA LYS A 37 1.19 1.39 8.80
C LYS A 37 1.00 1.75 10.28
N ASN A 38 0.34 2.86 10.57
CA ASN A 38 0.05 3.28 11.95
C ASN A 38 -0.85 2.29 12.70
N ALA A 39 -1.67 1.54 11.98
CA ALA A 39 -2.56 0.51 12.53
C ALA A 39 -1.97 -0.91 12.49
N GLY A 40 -0.73 -1.10 12.02
CA GLY A 40 -0.08 -2.41 11.93
C GLY A 40 -0.73 -3.37 10.92
N LEU A 41 -1.38 -2.85 9.87
CA LEU A 41 -2.03 -3.66 8.83
C LEU A 41 -1.04 -4.29 7.84
N PHE A 42 0.16 -3.74 7.76
CA PHE A 42 1.14 -4.07 6.73
C PHE A 42 2.39 -4.72 7.31
N GLU A 43 2.92 -5.68 6.56
CA GLU A 43 4.30 -6.13 6.70
C GLU A 43 5.16 -5.43 5.65
N VAL A 44 6.06 -4.55 6.07
CA VAL A 44 6.97 -3.83 5.16
C VAL A 44 8.10 -4.76 4.76
N GLN A 45 8.20 -5.08 3.47
CA GLN A 45 9.27 -5.94 2.93
C GLN A 45 10.54 -5.14 2.65
N GLY A 46 10.39 -3.89 2.19
CA GLY A 46 11.52 -3.03 1.89
C GLY A 46 11.11 -1.74 1.20
N THR A 47 12.06 -0.81 1.15
CA THR A 47 11.96 0.45 0.41
C THR A 47 13.19 0.58 -0.47
N GLU A 48 12.99 0.90 -1.74
CA GLU A 48 14.05 1.07 -2.73
C GLU A 48 13.95 2.47 -3.36
N ASP A 49 15.04 3.22 -3.27
CA ASP A 49 15.23 4.48 -4.00
C ASP A 49 15.88 4.17 -5.35
N ARG A 50 15.25 4.59 -6.44
CA ARG A 50 15.70 4.34 -7.81
C ARG A 50 16.81 5.28 -8.27
N GLY A 51 17.09 6.34 -7.51
CA GLY A 51 18.11 7.34 -7.83
C GLY A 51 17.66 8.35 -8.90
N ASP A 52 16.42 8.27 -9.37
CA ASP A 52 15.79 9.23 -10.31
C ASP A 52 14.75 10.13 -9.63
N GLY A 53 14.68 10.08 -8.29
CA GLY A 53 13.65 10.74 -7.49
C GLY A 53 12.48 9.82 -7.14
N THR A 54 12.40 8.61 -7.69
CA THR A 54 11.34 7.65 -7.38
C THR A 54 11.72 6.73 -6.22
N VAL A 55 10.89 6.67 -5.19
CA VAL A 55 10.99 5.74 -4.06
C VAL A 55 9.83 4.74 -4.12
N ILE A 56 10.15 3.45 -4.07
CA ILE A 56 9.16 2.37 -4.08
C ILE A 56 9.20 1.64 -2.74
N THR A 57 8.08 1.61 -2.03
CA THR A 57 7.91 0.83 -0.81
C THR A 57 7.01 -0.37 -1.08
N GLN A 58 7.52 -1.56 -0.79
CA GLN A 58 6.78 -2.81 -0.91
C GLN A 58 6.23 -3.25 0.44
N VAL A 59 4.94 -3.59 0.46
CA VAL A 59 4.27 -4.14 1.63
C VAL A 59 3.44 -5.37 1.29
N ILE A 60 3.24 -6.23 2.29
CA ILE A 60 2.28 -7.34 2.23
C ILE A 60 1.05 -7.00 3.07
N PHE A 61 -0.11 -7.23 2.48
CA PHE A 61 -1.41 -7.15 3.13
C PHE A 61 -2.22 -8.40 2.79
N GLU A 62 -2.55 -9.20 3.81
CA GLU A 62 -3.34 -10.44 3.67
C GLU A 62 -2.79 -11.40 2.59
N GLY A 63 -1.46 -11.51 2.49
CA GLY A 63 -0.77 -12.36 1.51
C GLY A 63 -0.69 -11.78 0.09
N ASN A 64 -1.16 -10.56 -0.13
CA ASN A 64 -1.07 -9.86 -1.41
C ASN A 64 -0.02 -8.74 -1.33
N THR A 65 0.69 -8.53 -2.44
CA THR A 65 1.74 -7.50 -2.55
C THR A 65 1.14 -6.17 -2.96
N PHE A 66 1.48 -5.11 -2.22
CA PHE A 66 1.14 -3.74 -2.55
C PHE A 66 2.42 -2.89 -2.67
N LEU A 67 2.40 -1.94 -3.61
CA LEU A 67 3.50 -1.04 -3.90
C LEU A 67 3.03 0.39 -3.71
N LEU A 68 3.71 1.12 -2.84
CA LEU A 68 3.64 2.57 -2.76
C LEU A 68 4.76 3.15 -3.61
N VAL A 69 4.43 4.10 -4.49
CA VAL A 69 5.40 4.84 -5.30
C VAL A 69 5.32 6.30 -4.90
N GLU A 70 6.44 6.88 -4.49
CA GLU A 70 6.57 8.28 -4.06
C GLU A 70 7.66 8.97 -4.90
N GLU A 71 7.43 10.24 -5.25
CA GLU A 71 8.45 11.11 -5.87
C GLU A 71 9.07 12.00 -4.78
N SER A 72 10.40 12.08 -4.75
CA SER A 72 11.22 12.87 -3.80
C SER A 72 11.69 14.20 -4.38
#